data_AF-A0A958DGE1-F1
#
_entry.id   AF-A0A958DGE1-F1
#
_cell.length_a   1.000
_cell.length_b   1.000
_cell.length_c   1.000
_cell.angle_alpha   90.00
_cell.angle_beta   90.00
_cell.angle_gamma   90.00
#
_symmetry.space_group_name_H-M   'P 1'
#
loop_
_entity.id
_entity.type
_entity.pdbx_description
1 polymer ?
#
loop_
_entity_poly.entity_id
_entity_poly.type
_entity_poly.pdbx_seq_one_letter_code
_entity_poly.pdbx_strand_id
1 'polypeptide(L)'
;RSGCGALCVQANIPCRGCYGPPPQVQDQGAKMIAALSSVIDATTPEETRKIMEKIADPLGTFYRFSMAHSTFKRVQQEAAETVDA
;
A
#
# COMPACT_ATOMS: atom_id res chain seq x y z
N ARG A 1 -1.91 -1.20 13.96
CA ARG A 1 -2.18 -1.02 15.41
C ARG A 1 -1.56 -2.18 16.18
N SER A 2 -1.03 -1.97 17.39
CA SER A 2 -0.56 -3.04 18.27
C SER A 2 -1.73 -3.80 18.93
N GLY A 3 -1.44 -4.84 19.70
CA GLY A 3 -2.44 -5.62 20.45
C GLY A 3 -2.57 -7.08 20.00
N CYS A 4 -2.14 -7.42 18.78
CA CYS A 4 -2.17 -8.79 18.28
C CYS A 4 -0.97 -9.65 18.71
N GLY A 5 -0.04 -9.12 19.53
CA GLY A 5 1.17 -9.85 19.94
C GLY A 5 2.20 -10.11 18.83
N ALA A 6 2.04 -9.50 17.65
CA ALA A 6 2.92 -9.69 16.49
C ALA A 6 3.03 -11.15 15.98
N LEU A 7 1.95 -11.93 16.10
CA LEU A 7 1.90 -13.35 15.71
C LEU A 7 2.42 -13.63 14.28
N CYS A 8 2.13 -12.76 13.30
CA CYS A 8 2.64 -12.91 11.94
C CYS A 8 4.17 -12.92 11.89
N VAL A 9 4.81 -11.94 12.56
CA VAL A 9 6.27 -11.81 12.57
C VAL A 9 6.91 -12.96 13.35
N GLN A 10 6.26 -13.42 14.44
CA GLN A 10 6.69 -14.62 15.17
C GLN A 10 6.65 -15.89 14.31
N ALA A 11 5.74 -15.95 13.33
CA ALA A 11 5.65 -17.02 12.34
C ALA A 11 6.52 -16.77 11.09
N ASN A 12 7.49 -15.85 11.14
CA ASN A 12 8.40 -15.50 10.04
C ASN A 12 7.70 -15.03 8.76
N ILE A 13 6.57 -14.32 8.90
CA ILE A 13 5.88 -13.67 7.79
C ILE A 13 5.65 -12.18 8.09
N PRO A 14 5.59 -11.31 7.07
CA PRO A 14 5.36 -9.89 7.31
C PRO A 14 3.98 -9.64 7.93
N CYS A 15 3.90 -8.61 8.78
CA CYS A 15 2.63 -8.10 9.27
C CYS A 15 1.74 -7.70 8.09
N ARG A 16 0.49 -8.15 8.10
CA ARG A 16 -0.49 -7.84 7.04
C ARG A 16 -1.40 -6.66 7.37
N GLY A 17 -1.25 -6.09 8.57
CA GLY A 17 -1.97 -4.87 8.96
C GLY A 17 -3.45 -5.06 9.32
N CYS A 18 -3.91 -6.27 9.65
CA CYS A 18 -5.33 -6.56 9.87
C CYS A 18 -6.01 -5.78 11.02
N TYR A 19 -5.26 -5.32 12.02
CA TYR A 19 -5.80 -4.53 13.14
C TYR A 19 -6.00 -3.04 12.80
N GLY A 20 -5.78 -2.66 11.53
CA GLY A 20 -5.99 -1.31 11.03
C GLY A 20 -4.93 -0.29 11.46
N PRO A 21 -5.14 0.99 11.10
CA PRO A 21 -4.19 2.07 11.36
C PRO A 21 -4.06 2.40 12.86
N PRO A 22 -2.93 2.95 13.32
CA PRO A 22 -2.82 3.56 14.64
C PRO A 22 -3.68 4.83 14.76
N PRO A 23 -3.85 5.40 15.97
CA PRO A 23 -4.49 6.71 16.11
C PRO A 23 -3.86 7.77 15.19
N GLN A 24 -4.67 8.73 14.75
CA GLN A 24 -4.24 9.86 13.88
C GLN A 24 -3.81 9.47 12.45
N VAL A 25 -3.86 8.19 12.09
CA VAL A 25 -3.69 7.74 10.70
C VAL A 25 -5.06 7.42 10.12
N GLN A 26 -5.48 8.22 9.14
CA GLN A 26 -6.74 8.03 8.43
C GLN A 26 -6.61 6.88 7.42
N ASP A 27 -5.59 6.96 6.56
CA ASP A 27 -5.36 5.96 5.52
C ASP A 27 -4.13 5.11 5.84
N GLN A 28 -4.37 3.84 6.20
CA GLN A 28 -3.32 2.88 6.51
C GLN A 28 -2.42 2.60 5.30
N GLY A 29 -3.02 2.40 4.12
CA GLY A 29 -2.28 2.01 2.92
C GLY A 29 -1.41 3.16 2.44
N ALA A 30 -1.97 4.37 2.40
CA ALA A 30 -1.22 5.57 2.01
C ALA A 30 -0.04 5.83 2.97
N LYS A 31 -0.25 5.69 4.30
CA LYS A 31 0.84 5.87 5.26
C LYS A 31 1.89 4.76 5.18
N MET A 32 1.51 3.52 4.86
CA MET A 32 2.47 2.44 4.64
C MET A 32 3.32 2.71 3.39
N ILE A 33 2.70 3.18 2.30
CA ILE A 33 3.43 3.59 1.08
C ILE A 33 4.41 4.72 1.41
N ALA A 34 3.97 5.77 2.10
CA ALA A 34 4.84 6.89 2.48
C ALA A 34 6.04 6.44 3.33
N ALA A 35 5.82 5.54 4.30
CA ALA A 35 6.89 5.00 5.13
C ALA A 35 7.86 4.10 4.34
N LEU A 36 7.35 3.30 3.39
CA LEU A 36 8.20 2.48 2.53
C LEU A 36 9.03 3.39 1.60
N SER A 37 8.41 4.38 0.98
CA SER A 37 9.10 5.34 0.10
C SER A 37 10.21 6.11 0.82
N SER A 38 10.07 6.40 2.12
CA SER A 38 11.12 7.11 2.87
C SER A 38 12.37 6.28 3.17
N VAL A 39 12.31 4.96 3.00
CA VAL A 39 13.44 4.04 3.26
C VAL A 39 13.94 3.35 1.99
N ILE A 40 13.28 3.56 0.85
CA ILE A 40 13.77 3.05 -0.43
C ILE A 40 15.08 3.77 -0.77
N ASP A 41 16.11 3.00 -1.04
CA ASP A 41 17.40 3.49 -1.54
C ASP A 41 17.31 3.70 -3.06
N ALA A 42 16.79 4.86 -3.44
CA ALA A 42 16.73 5.31 -4.84
C ALA A 42 17.09 6.79 -4.89
N THR A 43 17.98 7.15 -5.81
CA THR A 43 18.44 8.54 -5.97
C THR A 43 17.86 9.20 -7.23
N THR A 44 17.27 8.39 -8.11
CA THR A 44 16.65 8.83 -9.36
C THR A 44 15.20 8.39 -9.50
N PRO A 45 14.36 9.12 -10.26
CA PRO A 45 13.00 8.71 -10.57
C PRO A 45 12.92 7.34 -11.27
N GLU A 46 13.89 7.01 -12.11
CA GLU A 46 13.96 5.76 -12.86
C GLU A 46 14.23 4.56 -11.95
N GLU A 47 15.16 4.69 -11.00
CA GLU A 47 15.42 3.68 -9.96
C GLU A 47 14.18 3.47 -9.09
N THR A 48 13.55 4.57 -8.67
CA THR A 48 12.32 4.53 -7.89
C THR A 48 11.25 3.72 -8.62
N ARG A 49 11.03 4.00 -9.91
CA ARG A 49 10.06 3.28 -10.74
C ARG A 49 10.37 1.79 -10.81
N LYS A 50 11.62 1.41 -11.11
CA LYS A 50 12.05 -0.01 -11.18
C LYS A 50 11.85 -0.76 -9.86
N ILE A 51 12.05 -0.10 -8.72
CA ILE A 51 11.82 -0.71 -7.40
C ILE A 51 10.32 -0.87 -7.15
N MET A 52 9.52 0.15 -7.45
CA MET A 52 8.07 0.10 -7.28
C MET A 52 7.40 -0.97 -8.16
N GLU A 53 7.91 -1.21 -9.37
CA GLU A 53 7.46 -2.28 -10.27
C GLU A 53 7.64 -3.70 -9.69
N LYS A 54 8.51 -3.88 -8.68
CA LYS A 54 8.65 -5.17 -7.98
C LYS A 54 7.48 -5.50 -7.07
N ILE A 55 6.63 -4.53 -6.76
CA ILE A 55 5.43 -4.74 -5.94
C ILE A 55 4.32 -5.24 -6.88
N ALA A 56 4.16 -6.56 -6.93
CA ALA A 56 3.23 -7.21 -7.86
C ALA A 56 1.77 -6.74 -7.72
N ASP A 57 1.31 -6.49 -6.50
CA ASP A 57 -0.04 -5.98 -6.22
C ASP A 57 -0.01 -4.95 -5.08
N PRO A 58 0.15 -3.65 -5.40
CA PRO A 58 0.18 -2.59 -4.40
C PRO A 58 -1.14 -2.48 -3.61
N LEU A 59 -2.28 -2.67 -4.26
CA LEU A 59 -3.59 -2.52 -3.61
C LEU A 59 -3.85 -3.68 -2.63
N GLY A 60 -3.66 -4.93 -3.05
CA GLY A 60 -3.80 -6.08 -2.17
C GLY A 60 -2.71 -6.19 -1.11
N THR A 61 -1.56 -5.52 -1.31
CA THR A 61 -0.50 -5.45 -0.28
C THR A 61 -0.80 -4.38 0.77
N PHE A 62 -1.11 -3.15 0.36
CA PHE A 62 -1.24 -2.01 1.29
C PHE A 62 -2.67 -1.76 1.78
N TYR A 63 -3.69 -2.24 1.07
CA TYR A 63 -5.11 -1.99 1.37
C TYR A 63 -5.92 -3.25 1.66
N ARG A 64 -5.25 -4.40 1.92
CA ARG A 64 -5.88 -5.72 2.10
C ARG A 64 -7.09 -5.73 3.04
N PHE A 65 -7.03 -4.96 4.13
CA PHE A 65 -8.09 -4.89 5.15
C PHE A 65 -8.69 -3.49 5.31
N SER A 66 -8.19 -2.50 4.58
CA SER A 66 -8.50 -1.08 4.80
C SER A 66 -9.02 -0.36 3.57
N MET A 67 -9.24 -1.06 2.43
CA MET A 67 -9.69 -0.43 1.18
C MET A 67 -10.98 0.40 1.35
N ALA A 68 -11.95 -0.11 2.10
CA ALA A 68 -13.22 0.60 2.34
C ALA A 68 -13.06 1.91 3.13
N HIS A 69 -11.95 2.07 3.85
CA HIS A 69 -11.60 3.28 4.60
C HIS A 69 -10.50 4.11 3.92
N SER A 70 -10.09 3.71 2.71
CA SER A 70 -9.06 4.44 1.96
C SER A 70 -9.54 5.82 1.54
N THR A 71 -8.59 6.70 1.29
CA THR A 71 -8.81 8.03 0.70
C THR A 71 -9.12 7.97 -0.80
N PHE A 72 -9.04 6.78 -1.42
CA PHE A 72 -9.40 6.61 -2.82
C PHE A 72 -10.87 6.94 -3.05
N LYS A 73 -11.13 7.71 -4.10
CA LYS A 73 -12.49 7.87 -4.62
C LYS A 73 -12.89 6.58 -5.35
N ARG A 74 -14.21 6.38 -5.49
CA ARG A 74 -14.74 5.33 -6.36
C ARG A 74 -14.03 5.40 -7.72
N VAL A 75 -13.63 4.24 -8.24
CA VAL A 75 -13.05 4.12 -9.57
C VAL A 75 -13.95 4.89 -10.53
N GLN A 76 -13.40 5.95 -11.10
CA GLN A 76 -14.05 6.63 -12.21
C GLN A 76 -13.83 5.71 -13.40
N GLN A 77 -14.90 5.15 -13.95
CA GLN A 77 -14.80 4.52 -15.25
C GLN A 77 -14.49 5.66 -16.22
N GLU A 78 -13.26 5.73 -16.72
CA GLU A 78 -13.03 6.45 -17.97
C GLU A 78 -13.97 5.81 -18.99
N ALA A 79 -14.74 6.64 -19.71
CA ALA A 79 -15.52 6.16 -20.84
C ALA A 79 -14.61 5.29 -21.70
N ALA A 80 -15.03 4.07 -21.97
CA ALA A 80 -14.27 3.13 -22.78
C ALA A 80 -14.09 3.72 -24.19
N GLU A 81 -12.99 4.44 -24.44
CA GLU A 81 -12.67 4.94 -25.78
C GLU A 81 -11.16 5.17 -25.95
N THR A 82 -10.63 4.43 -26.93
CA THR A 82 -9.45 4.68 -27.81
C THR A 82 -8.02 4.71 -27.23
N VAL A 83 -7.41 3.52 -27.14
CA VAL A 83 -5.98 3.34 -27.47
C VAL A 83 -5.82 2.15 -28.42
N ASP A 84 -6.45 2.28 -29.58
CA ASP A 84 -6.02 1.69 -30.85
C ASP A 84 -6.03 2.86 -31.86
N ALA A 85 -4.95 3.64 -31.85
CA ALA A 85 -4.59 4.63 -32.87
C ALA A 85 -3.06 4.79 -32.88
#